data_AF-A0A850M592-F1
#
_entry.id   AF-A0A850M592-F1
#
_cell.length_a   1.000
_cell.length_b   1.000
_cell.length_c   1.000
_cell.angle_alpha   90.00
_cell.angle_beta   90.00
_cell.angle_gamma   90.00
#
_symmetry.space_group_name_H-M   'P 1'
#
loop_
_entity.id
_entity.type
_entity.pdbx_description
1 polymer ?
#
loop_
_entity_poly.entity_id
_entity_poly.type
_entity_poly.pdbx_seq_one_letter_code
_entity_poly.pdbx_strand_id
1 'polypeptide(L)'
;MSPMNILHRKLYKASKHKGQLKASYNGFTFREIAEFENSIMEVHDLVRKKFEETKNTEYLTVALDCLKAINDMEKIKGQLLVK
;
A
#
# COMPACT_ATOMS: atom_id res chain seq x y z
N MET A 1 14.45 -5.13 13.89
CA MET A 1 13.80 -5.50 12.61
C MET A 1 13.33 -4.20 11.96
N SER A 2 13.78 -3.88 10.75
CA SER A 2 13.49 -2.58 10.11
C SER A 2 12.00 -2.46 9.71
N PRO A 3 11.36 -1.28 9.80
CA PRO A 3 9.98 -1.04 9.36
C PRO A 3 9.71 -1.48 7.91
N MET A 4 10.73 -1.35 7.05
CA MET A 4 10.67 -1.78 5.65
C MET A 4 10.46 -3.31 5.50
N ASN A 5 10.97 -4.09 6.46
CA ASN A 5 10.78 -5.53 6.47
C ASN A 5 9.32 -5.92 6.82
N ILE A 6 8.60 -5.08 7.56
CA ILE A 6 7.18 -5.30 7.88
C ILE A 6 6.32 -5.02 6.66
N LEU A 7 6.58 -3.90 5.98
CA LEU A 7 5.91 -3.53 4.74
C LEU A 7 6.10 -4.64 3.68
N HIS A 8 7.34 -5.01 3.37
CA HIS A 8 7.62 -6.08 2.41
C HIS A 8 6.93 -7.41 2.76
N ARG A 9 6.87 -7.78 4.05
CA ARG A 9 6.24 -9.03 4.48
C ARG A 9 4.71 -9.00 4.38
N LYS A 10 4.07 -7.85 4.61
CA LYS A 10 2.62 -7.67 4.40
C LYS A 10 2.27 -7.71 2.90
N LEU A 11 3.03 -6.98 2.07
CA LEU A 11 2.82 -6.94 0.62
C LEU A 11 3.04 -8.30 -0.05
N TYR A 12 4.06 -9.05 0.38
CA TYR A 12 4.33 -10.39 -0.13
C TYR A 12 3.20 -11.39 0.15
N LYS A 13 2.48 -11.25 1.26
CA LYS A 13 1.31 -12.09 1.57
C LYS A 13 0.09 -11.74 0.72
N ALA A 14 -0.15 -10.46 0.45
CA ALA A 14 -1.24 -10.01 -0.42
C ALA A 14 -1.08 -10.53 -1.86
N SER A 15 0.16 -10.64 -2.36
CA SER A 15 0.46 -11.12 -3.72
C SER A 15 0.24 -12.63 -3.95
N LYS A 16 0.03 -13.45 -2.92
CA LYS A 16 -0.03 -14.93 -3.06
C LYS A 16 -1.38 -15.49 -3.51
N HIS A 17 -2.45 -14.69 -3.61
CA HIS A 17 -3.76 -15.16 -4.07
C HIS A 17 -3.93 -15.04 -5.59
N LYS A 18 -3.11 -15.78 -6.34
CA LYS A 18 -3.36 -16.05 -7.77
C LYS A 18 -4.55 -17.00 -7.90
N GLY A 19 -5.75 -16.45 -8.04
CA GLY A 19 -6.96 -17.25 -8.16
C GLY A 19 -8.20 -16.48 -8.60
N GLN A 20 -8.22 -16.06 -9.86
CA GLN A 20 -9.39 -15.75 -10.69
C GLN A 20 -10.32 -14.59 -10.28
N LEU A 21 -10.28 -13.49 -11.06
CA LEU A 21 -11.41 -13.04 -11.90
C LEU A 21 -10.95 -11.98 -12.91
N LYS A 22 -11.56 -12.07 -14.10
CA LYS A 22 -11.20 -11.38 -15.35
C LYS A 22 -11.54 -9.88 -15.30
N ALA A 23 -10.51 -9.04 -15.24
CA ALA A 23 -10.41 -7.67 -15.76
C ALA A 23 -9.01 -7.17 -15.37
N SER A 24 -8.01 -7.63 -16.11
CA SER A 24 -6.61 -7.47 -15.74
C SER A 24 -6.07 -6.16 -16.30
N TYR A 25 -5.60 -5.24 -15.45
CA TYR A 25 -4.63 -4.23 -15.87
C TYR A 25 -3.30 -4.55 -15.19
N ASN A 26 -2.29 -4.88 -15.99
CA ASN A 26 -0.97 -5.36 -15.53
C ASN A 26 -0.96 -6.52 -14.52
N GLY A 27 -2.06 -7.29 -14.43
CA GLY A 27 -2.15 -8.48 -13.58
C GLY A 27 -2.73 -8.28 -12.18
N PHE A 28 -3.23 -7.09 -11.85
CA PHE A 28 -3.98 -6.84 -10.60
C PHE A 28 -5.46 -6.55 -10.90
N THR A 29 -6.34 -7.07 -10.04
CA THR A 29 -7.78 -6.80 -10.00
C THR A 29 -8.08 -5.57 -9.14
N PHE A 30 -9.23 -4.91 -9.35
CA PHE A 30 -9.68 -3.81 -8.48
C PHE A 30 -9.75 -4.21 -7.00
N ARG A 31 -10.07 -5.47 -6.72
CA ARG A 31 -10.08 -6.02 -5.37
C ARG A 31 -8.66 -6.06 -4.77
N GLU A 32 -7.69 -6.55 -5.52
CA GLU A 32 -6.28 -6.57 -5.08
C GLU A 32 -5.74 -5.16 -4.87
N ILE A 33 -6.15 -4.19 -5.70
CA ILE A 33 -5.80 -2.78 -5.50
C ILE A 33 -6.37 -2.26 -4.18
N ALA A 34 -7.64 -2.53 -3.88
CA ALA A 34 -8.26 -2.13 -2.61
C ALA A 34 -7.60 -2.81 -1.38
N GLU A 35 -7.25 -4.09 -1.48
CA GLU A 35 -6.53 -4.81 -0.42
C GLU A 35 -5.12 -4.24 -0.19
N PHE A 36 -4.46 -3.79 -1.27
CA PHE A 36 -3.16 -3.11 -1.20
C PHE A 36 -3.27 -1.72 -0.56
N GLU A 37 -4.28 -0.94 -0.91
CA GLU A 37 -4.56 0.38 -0.33
C GLU A 37 -4.80 0.27 1.19
N ASN A 38 -5.64 -0.67 1.61
CA ASN A 38 -5.87 -0.93 3.04
C ASN A 38 -4.58 -1.31 3.76
N SER A 39 -3.75 -2.15 3.14
CA SER A 39 -2.47 -2.57 3.73
C SER A 39 -1.49 -1.39 3.89
N ILE A 40 -1.46 -0.46 2.93
CA ILE A 40 -0.63 0.74 3.00
C ILE A 40 -1.15 1.68 4.10
N MET A 41 -2.46 1.87 4.20
CA MET A 41 -3.07 2.72 5.24
C MET A 41 -2.80 2.18 6.64
N GLU A 42 -2.88 0.85 6.85
CA GLU A 42 -2.50 0.24 8.13
C GLU A 42 -1.04 0.52 8.51
N VAL A 43 -0.13 0.49 7.52
CA VAL A 43 1.29 0.79 7.76
C VAL A 43 1.47 2.26 8.06
N HIS A 44 0.83 3.15 7.30
CA HIS A 44 0.82 4.59 7.54
C HIS A 44 0.44 4.92 8.98
N ASP A 45 -0.67 4.37 9.47
CA ASP A 45 -1.17 4.68 10.82
C ASP A 45 -0.21 4.19 11.90
N LEU A 46 0.38 3.00 11.70
CA LEU A 46 1.37 2.44 12.61
C LEU A 46 2.64 3.31 12.68
N VAL A 47 3.19 3.71 11.53
CA VAL A 47 4.42 4.52 11.50
C VAL A 47 4.17 5.95 11.94
N ARG A 48 3.01 6.53 11.62
CA ARG A 48 2.60 7.85 12.12
C ARG A 48 2.52 7.85 13.64
N LYS A 49 1.87 6.85 14.25
CA LYS A 49 1.82 6.72 15.72
C LYS A 49 3.23 6.58 16.31
N LYS A 50 4.11 5.80 15.68
CA LYS A 50 5.51 5.68 16.10
C LYS A 50 6.28 6.99 15.97
N PHE A 51 6.02 7.79 14.94
CA PHE A 51 6.57 9.14 14.83
C PHE A 51 6.05 10.04 15.95
N GLU A 52 4.75 10.01 16.25
CA GLU A 52 4.17 10.81 17.34
C GLU A 52 4.81 10.47 18.70
N GLU A 53 5.06 9.18 18.96
CA GLU A 53 5.71 8.66 20.17
C GLU A 53 7.22 9.00 20.26
N THR A 54 7.96 8.86 19.15
CA THR A 54 9.44 8.88 19.17
C THR A 54 10.04 10.16 18.61
N LYS A 55 9.27 10.95 17.85
CA LYS A 55 9.72 12.07 17.03
C LYS A 55 10.84 11.71 16.03
N ASN A 56 11.07 10.43 15.76
CA ASN A 56 12.05 10.00 14.76
C ASN A 56 11.49 10.25 13.33
N THR A 57 12.16 11.13 12.60
CA THR A 57 11.78 11.56 11.25
C THR A 57 11.80 10.44 10.21
N GLU A 58 12.50 9.33 10.45
CA GLU A 58 12.44 8.15 9.58
C GLU A 58 11.01 7.59 9.49
N TYR A 59 10.27 7.56 10.60
CA TYR A 59 8.88 7.12 10.60
C TYR A 59 7.96 8.10 9.85
N LEU A 60 8.27 9.40 9.90
CA LEU A 60 7.56 10.42 9.13
C LEU A 60 7.78 10.23 7.62
N THR A 61 9.02 9.97 7.20
CA THR A 61 9.33 9.69 5.79
C THR A 61 8.54 8.48 5.28
N VAL A 62 8.52 7.40 6.05
CA VAL A 62 7.76 6.19 5.68
C VAL A 62 6.25 6.47 5.64
N ALA A 63 5.73 7.31 6.53
CA ALA A 63 4.32 7.73 6.48
C ALA A 63 3.99 8.48 5.18
N LEU A 64 4.85 9.42 4.78
CA LEU A 64 4.67 10.19 3.55
C LEU A 64 4.77 9.30 2.30
N ASP A 65 5.69 8.33 2.30
CA ASP A 65 5.80 7.34 1.22
C ASP A 65 4.53 6.49 1.07
N CYS A 66 3.89 6.13 2.18
CA CYS A 66 2.61 5.43 2.16
C CYS A 66 1.52 6.27 1.49
N LEU A 67 1.41 7.56 1.83
CA LEU A 67 0.43 8.47 1.21
C LEU A 67 0.69 8.64 -0.29
N LYS A 68 1.96 8.73 -0.70
CA LYS A 68 2.33 8.78 -2.11
C LYS A 68 1.90 7.52 -2.86
N ALA A 69 2.11 6.35 -2.28
CA ALA A 69 1.70 5.07 -2.87
C ALA A 69 0.18 4.98 -3.06
N ILE A 70 -0.63 5.47 -2.10
CA ILE A 70 -2.09 5.57 -2.25
C ILE A 70 -2.47 6.46 -3.43
N ASN A 71 -1.90 7.67 -3.50
CA ASN A 71 -2.19 8.61 -4.59
C ASN A 71 -1.83 8.03 -5.98
N ASP A 72 -0.71 7.32 -6.08
CA ASP A 72 -0.32 6.66 -7.32
C ASP A 72 -1.28 5.51 -7.70
N MET A 73 -1.82 4.78 -6.73
CA MET A 73 -2.89 3.79 -6.97
C MET A 73 -4.20 4.44 -7.41
N GLU A 74 -4.58 5.59 -6.84
CA GLU A 74 -5.75 6.35 -7.28
C GLU A 74 -5.63 6.83 -8.73
N LYS A 75 -4.44 7.29 -9.16
CA LYS A 75 -4.19 7.63 -10.56
C LYS A 75 -4.34 6.42 -11.48
N ILE A 76 -3.85 5.25 -11.07
CA ILE A 76 -4.01 4.01 -11.83
C ILE A 76 -5.50 3.66 -11.93
N LYS A 77 -6.27 3.72 -10.84
CA LYS A 77 -7.73 3.51 -10.85
C LYS A 77 -8.44 4.49 -11.79
N GLY A 78 -8.07 5.76 -11.78
CA GLY A 78 -8.61 6.78 -12.68
C GLY A 78 -8.35 6.46 -14.16
N GLN A 79 -7.16 5.96 -14.50
CA GLN A 79 -6.84 5.51 -15.86
C GLN A 79 -7.65 4.28 -16.30
N LEU A 80 -8.12 3.45 -15.37
CA LEU A 80 -8.97 2.29 -15.66
C LEU A 80 -10.42 2.67 -15.99
N LEU A 81 -10.93 3.76 -15.42
CA LEU A 81 -12.32 4.20 -15.62
C LEU A 81 -12.53 5.01 -16.90
N VAL A 82 -11.46 5.55 -17.48
CA VAL A 82 -11.49 6.42 -18.68
C VAL A 82 -11.28 5.62 -19.98
N LYS A 83 -11.02 4.31 -19.91
CA LYS A 83 -10.96 3.39 -21.06
C LYS A 83 -12.23 2.56 -21.18
#